data_AF-A0AAV4YEX2-F1
#
_entry.id   AF-A0AAV4YEX2-F1
#
_cell.length_a   1.000
_cell.length_b   1.000
_cell.length_c   1.000
_cell.angle_alpha   90.00
_cell.angle_beta   90.00
_cell.angle_gamma   90.00
#
_symmetry.space_group_name_H-M   'P 1'
#
loop_
_entity.id
_entity.type
_entity.pdbx_description
1 polymer ?
#
loop_
_entity_poly.entity_id
_entity_poly.type
_entity_poly.pdbx_seq_one_letter_code
_entity_poly.pdbx_strand_id
1 'polypeptide(L)'
;MQGLADIEVEPSVPFNLLTPTTVLSNVIFNEDLKVKFIKHEENPELLRQLALEIINNISPRALVIYTEESKSDSGRTGSGIFMKTSTGEFRYRFRNPDHSSVFRSELTAISEALSLALDIKVPDV
;
A
#
# COMPACT_ATOMS: atom_id res chain seq x y z
N MET A 1 -30.50 -24.18 19.68
CA MET A 1 -29.04 -24.09 19.50
C MET A 1 -28.78 -24.16 18.00
N GLN A 2 -28.64 -23.01 17.35
CA GLN A 2 -28.46 -22.91 15.90
C GLN A 2 -26.97 -22.85 15.62
N GLY A 3 -26.50 -23.76 14.76
CA GLY A 3 -25.10 -23.97 14.43
C GLY A 3 -24.43 -22.74 13.85
N LEU A 4 -23.13 -22.62 14.15
CA LEU A 4 -22.20 -21.64 13.60
C LEU A 4 -22.40 -21.57 12.08
N ALA A 5 -22.94 -20.44 11.60
CA ALA A 5 -22.92 -20.13 10.18
C ALA A 5 -21.45 -20.08 9.75
N ASP A 6 -21.14 -20.79 8.66
CA ASP A 6 -19.84 -20.74 8.01
C ASP A 6 -19.45 -19.28 7.83
N ILE A 7 -18.50 -18.81 8.66
CA ILE A 7 -17.89 -17.51 8.45
C ILE A 7 -17.13 -17.69 7.14
N GLU A 8 -17.59 -17.05 6.07
CA GLU A 8 -16.83 -16.91 4.83
C GLU A 8 -15.57 -16.09 5.15
N VAL A 9 -14.58 -16.79 5.73
CA VAL A 9 -13.24 -16.29 5.94
C VAL A 9 -12.60 -16.24 4.57
N GLU A 10 -12.04 -15.08 4.26
CA GLU A 10 -11.31 -14.91 3.03
C GLU A 10 -10.22 -15.98 2.89
N PRO A 11 -10.06 -16.61 1.71
CA PRO A 11 -8.98 -17.55 1.49
C PRO A 11 -7.63 -16.91 1.81
N SER A 12 -6.84 -17.58 2.64
CA SER A 12 -5.47 -17.15 2.90
C SER A 12 -4.69 -17.20 1.60
N VAL A 13 -4.12 -16.07 1.17
CA VAL A 13 -3.13 -16.08 0.10
C VAL A 13 -1.86 -16.70 0.68
N PRO A 14 -1.40 -17.86 0.19
CA PRO A 14 -0.16 -18.45 0.66
C PRO A 14 0.97 -17.44 0.47
N PHE A 15 1.81 -17.24 1.49
CA PHE A 15 2.97 -16.32 1.43
C PHE A 15 3.87 -16.58 0.21
N ASN A 16 3.87 -17.82 -0.28
CA ASN A 16 4.65 -18.28 -1.43
C ASN A 16 4.12 -17.75 -2.79
N LEU A 17 2.91 -17.18 -2.83
CA LEU A 17 2.34 -16.49 -3.99
C LEU A 17 2.57 -14.98 -3.95
N LEU A 18 3.08 -14.44 -2.84
CA LEU A 18 3.53 -13.04 -2.74
C LEU A 18 4.95 -12.90 -3.30
N THR A 19 5.25 -13.53 -4.44
CA THR A 19 6.39 -13.08 -5.25
C THR A 19 6.11 -11.63 -5.63
N PRO A 20 6.92 -10.65 -5.19
CA PRO A 20 6.63 -9.22 -5.38
C PRO A 20 6.39 -8.86 -6.85
N THR A 21 6.89 -9.66 -7.77
CA THR A 21 6.85 -9.43 -9.21
C THR A 21 5.51 -9.72 -9.91
N THR A 22 4.50 -10.31 -9.27
CA THR A 22 3.30 -10.79 -10.01
C THR A 22 1.92 -10.32 -9.53
N VAL A 23 1.79 -9.66 -8.37
CA VAL A 23 0.44 -9.37 -7.80
C VAL A 23 -0.04 -7.93 -8.03
N LEU A 24 0.85 -7.00 -8.37
CA LEU A 24 0.48 -5.63 -8.72
C LEU A 24 0.96 -5.32 -10.14
N SER A 25 0.08 -5.54 -11.12
CA SER A 25 0.39 -5.42 -12.55
C SER A 25 1.00 -4.08 -12.98
N ASN A 26 0.86 -3.05 -12.14
CA ASN A 26 1.31 -1.68 -12.40
C ASN A 26 2.38 -1.21 -11.41
N VAL A 27 2.93 -2.10 -10.57
CA VAL A 27 3.99 -1.76 -9.61
C VAL A 27 5.28 -2.44 -10.05
N ILE A 28 6.22 -1.63 -10.52
CA ILE A 28 7.59 -2.07 -10.76
C ILE A 28 8.34 -1.89 -9.43
N PHE A 29 8.74 -3.00 -8.83
CA PHE A 29 9.67 -2.95 -7.70
C PHE A 29 11.04 -2.57 -8.24
N ASN A 30 11.61 -1.48 -7.72
CA ASN A 30 12.98 -1.13 -8.03
C ASN A 30 13.92 -2.09 -7.28
N GLU A 31 14.40 -3.12 -7.98
CA GLU A 31 15.37 -4.09 -7.46
C GLU A 31 16.81 -3.53 -7.41
N ASP A 32 17.07 -2.32 -7.93
CA ASP A 32 18.40 -1.69 -7.87
C ASP A 32 18.80 -1.27 -6.45
N LEU A 33 17.88 -1.38 -5.48
CA LEU A 33 18.22 -1.56 -4.06
C LEU A 33 18.83 -2.96 -3.83
N LYS A 34 19.89 -3.31 -4.57
CA LYS A 34 20.61 -4.60 -4.50
C LYS A 34 21.43 -4.78 -3.24
N VAL A 35 21.33 -3.91 -2.26
CA VAL A 35 21.99 -4.14 -0.99
C VAL A 35 21.02 -4.92 -0.12
N LYS A 36 21.33 -6.19 0.09
CA LYS A 36 20.64 -7.02 1.07
C LYS A 36 20.99 -6.46 2.46
N PHE A 37 20.13 -5.63 3.04
CA PHE A 37 20.42 -4.96 4.30
C PHE A 37 20.07 -5.86 5.49
N ILE A 38 21.04 -6.12 6.37
CA ILE A 38 20.80 -6.76 7.67
C ILE A 38 20.63 -5.64 8.71
N LYS A 39 19.39 -5.41 9.15
CA LYS A 39 18.99 -4.33 10.08
C LYS A 39 19.85 -4.23 11.36
N HIS A 40 20.43 -5.35 11.81
CA HIS A 40 21.23 -5.43 13.04
C HIS A 40 22.76 -5.30 12.82
N GLU A 41 23.23 -5.37 11.58
CA GLU A 41 24.66 -5.27 11.24
C GLU A 41 25.01 -3.90 10.62
N GLU A 42 24.00 -3.23 10.05
CA GLU A 42 24.13 -1.94 9.39
C GLU A 42 24.00 -0.75 10.36
N ASN A 43 24.72 0.33 10.06
CA ASN A 43 24.66 1.56 10.84
C ASN A 43 23.30 2.26 10.60
N PRO A 44 22.42 2.39 11.62
CA PRO A 44 21.10 2.99 11.44
C PRO A 44 21.15 4.44 10.92
N GLU A 45 22.24 5.16 11.18
CA GLU A 45 22.45 6.51 10.65
C GLU A 45 22.70 6.51 9.15
N LEU A 46 23.41 5.51 8.62
CA LEU A 46 23.65 5.36 7.18
C LEU A 46 22.35 5.00 6.45
N LEU A 47 21.57 4.08 7.00
CA LEU A 47 20.26 3.71 6.43
C LEU A 47 19.31 4.91 6.40
N ARG A 48 19.30 5.70 7.48
CA ARG A 48 18.54 6.95 7.53
C ARG A 48 18.99 7.92 6.44
N GLN A 49 20.30 8.10 6.26
CA GLN A 49 20.85 9.01 5.25
C GLN A 49 20.48 8.58 3.82
N LEU A 50 20.62 7.28 3.50
CA LEU A 50 20.24 6.75 2.20
C LEU A 50 18.75 6.92 1.91
N ALA A 51 17.88 6.64 2.90
CA ALA A 51 16.45 6.86 2.76
C ALA A 51 16.11 8.34 2.50
N LEU A 52 16.75 9.26 3.22
CA LEU A 52 16.56 10.70 3.02
C LEU A 52 17.04 11.16 1.65
N GLU A 53 18.17 10.65 1.16
CA GLU A 53 18.68 10.97 -0.18
C GLU A 53 17.72 10.51 -1.28
N ILE A 54 17.19 9.29 -1.17
CA ILE A 54 16.17 8.78 -2.10
C ILE A 54 14.92 9.67 -2.06
N ILE A 55 14.41 9.99 -0.86
CA ILE A 55 13.23 10.84 -0.69
C ILE A 55 13.46 12.23 -1.29
N ASN A 56 14.64 12.82 -1.06
CA ASN A 56 14.99 14.16 -1.57
C ASN A 56 15.16 14.19 -3.09
N ASN A 57 15.48 13.07 -3.72
CA ASN A 57 15.60 12.96 -5.17
C ASN A 57 14.24 12.73 -5.87
N ILE A 58 13.15 12.53 -5.12
CA ILE A 58 11.80 12.45 -5.70
C ILE A 58 11.42 13.83 -6.26
N SER A 59 10.93 13.85 -7.51
CA SER A 59 10.49 15.09 -8.16
C SER A 59 9.48 15.85 -7.30
N PRO A 60 9.59 17.19 -7.14
CA PRO A 60 8.57 17.99 -6.46
C PRO A 60 7.19 17.94 -7.13
N ARG A 61 7.12 17.46 -8.39
CA ARG A 61 5.87 17.26 -9.14
C ARG A 61 5.35 15.81 -9.04
N ALA A 62 6.05 14.94 -8.32
CA ALA A 62 5.61 13.56 -8.13
C ALA A 62 4.26 13.52 -7.40
N LEU A 63 3.41 12.58 -7.81
CA LEU A 63 2.19 12.25 -7.08
C LEU A 63 2.58 11.56 -5.78
N VAL A 64 2.14 12.11 -4.64
CA VAL A 64 2.34 11.49 -3.34
C VAL A 64 1.04 10.83 -2.91
N ILE A 65 1.08 9.55 -2.58
CA ILE A 65 -0.07 8.75 -2.18
C ILE A 65 0.20 8.21 -0.78
N TYR A 66 -0.78 8.37 0.10
CA TYR A 66 -0.81 7.77 1.43
C TYR A 66 -2.01 6.84 1.49
N THR A 67 -1.76 5.61 1.92
CA THR A 67 -2.80 4.60 2.18
C THR A 67 -2.88 4.36 3.66
N GLU A 68 -4.09 4.04 4.12
CA GLU A 68 -4.35 3.69 5.51
C GLU A 68 -5.43 2.63 5.56
N GLU A 69 -5.25 1.70 6.49
CA GLU A 69 -6.24 0.72 6.87
C GLU A 69 -6.83 1.02 8.25
N SER A 70 -8.09 0.63 8.44
CA SER A 70 -8.77 0.76 9.73
C SER A 70 -9.56 -0.49 10.04
N LYS A 71 -9.73 -0.78 11.34
CA LYS A 71 -10.57 -1.86 11.83
C LYS A 71 -11.35 -1.38 13.06
N SER A 72 -12.66 -1.59 13.04
CA SER A 72 -13.53 -1.34 14.18
C SER A 72 -13.54 -2.51 15.17
N ASP A 73 -14.03 -2.26 16.39
CA ASP A 73 -14.21 -3.29 17.42
C ASP A 73 -15.12 -4.44 16.95
N SER A 74 -16.08 -4.13 16.07
CA SER A 74 -16.96 -5.12 15.43
C SER A 74 -16.28 -6.00 14.37
N GLY A 75 -14.99 -5.79 14.13
CA GLY A 75 -14.19 -6.54 13.16
C GLY A 75 -14.32 -6.04 11.72
N ARG A 76 -15.15 -5.03 11.44
CA ARG A 76 -15.27 -4.41 10.12
C ARG A 76 -14.05 -3.56 9.80
N THR A 77 -13.57 -3.62 8.56
CA THR A 77 -12.43 -2.82 8.11
C THR A 77 -12.83 -1.78 7.06
N GLY A 78 -12.00 -0.76 6.95
CA GLY A 78 -12.10 0.30 5.95
C GLY A 78 -10.73 0.67 5.42
N SER A 79 -10.71 1.23 4.21
CA SER A 79 -9.50 1.68 3.53
C SER A 79 -9.60 3.18 3.26
N GLY A 80 -8.50 3.87 3.46
CA GLY A 80 -8.32 5.29 3.22
C GLY A 80 -7.20 5.54 2.23
N ILE A 81 -7.40 6.54 1.38
CA ILE A 81 -6.42 7.01 0.41
C ILE A 81 -6.39 8.53 0.51
N PHE A 82 -5.19 9.08 0.61
CA PHE A 82 -4.93 10.49 0.50
C PHE A 82 -3.88 10.72 -0.57
N MET A 83 -4.20 11.50 -1.59
CA MET A 83 -3.30 11.82 -2.68
C MET A 83 -3.01 13.32 -2.70
N LYS A 84 -1.75 13.67 -2.89
CA LYS A 84 -1.29 15.04 -3.06
C LYS A 84 -0.67 15.20 -4.44
N THR A 85 -1.29 16.06 -5.23
CA THR A 85 -0.83 16.49 -6.55
C THR A 85 -0.27 17.90 -6.47
N SER A 86 0.39 18.37 -7.53
CA SER A 86 0.76 19.79 -7.67
C SER A 86 -0.45 20.73 -7.70
N THR A 87 -1.63 20.22 -8.07
CA THR A 87 -2.87 20.99 -8.26
C THR A 87 -3.83 20.94 -7.07
N GLY A 88 -3.57 20.08 -6.08
CA GLY A 88 -4.46 19.92 -4.93
C GLY A 88 -4.36 18.56 -4.25
N GLU A 89 -5.28 18.35 -3.30
CA GLU A 89 -5.33 17.17 -2.44
C GLU A 89 -6.65 16.41 -2.65
N PHE A 90 -6.59 15.08 -2.67
CA PHE A 90 -7.74 14.20 -2.85
C PHE A 90 -7.82 13.19 -1.71
N ARG A 91 -9.04 12.94 -1.20
CA ARG A 91 -9.30 11.99 -0.10
C ARG A 91 -10.39 11.03 -0.54
N TYR A 92 -10.10 9.73 -0.46
CA TYR A 92 -11.05 8.67 -0.75
C TYR A 92 -11.07 7.66 0.38
N ARG A 93 -12.26 7.28 0.82
CA ARG A 93 -12.45 6.33 1.92
C ARG A 93 -13.59 5.40 1.57
N PHE A 94 -13.39 4.11 1.78
CA PHE A 94 -14.39 3.10 1.49
C PHE A 94 -14.36 1.98 2.51
N ARG A 95 -15.50 1.31 2.68
CA ARG A 95 -15.64 0.14 3.55
C ARG A 95 -15.24 -1.10 2.77
N ASN A 96 -14.44 -1.95 3.38
CA ASN A 96 -14.09 -3.26 2.81
C ASN A 96 -15.20 -4.29 3.08
N PRO A 97 -15.23 -5.40 2.33
CA PRO A 97 -16.10 -6.53 2.63
C PRO A 97 -15.96 -6.99 4.08
N ASP A 98 -17.04 -7.52 4.65
CA ASP A 98 -16.99 -8.10 5.99
C ASP A 98 -15.96 -9.24 6.05
N HIS A 99 -15.33 -9.42 7.21
CA HIS A 99 -14.23 -10.37 7.44
C HIS A 99 -12.93 -10.10 6.67
N SER A 100 -12.79 -8.94 6.01
CA SER A 100 -11.50 -8.51 5.45
C SER A 100 -10.46 -8.33 6.55
N SER A 101 -9.25 -8.84 6.32
CA SER A 101 -8.13 -8.59 7.23
C SER A 101 -7.63 -7.15 7.10
N VAL A 102 -6.93 -6.68 8.14
CA VAL A 102 -6.21 -5.39 8.14
C VAL A 102 -5.20 -5.37 6.98
N PHE A 103 -4.46 -6.46 6.80
CA PHE A 103 -3.48 -6.63 5.72
C PHE A 103 -4.11 -6.51 4.32
N ARG A 104 -5.24 -7.18 4.06
CA ARG A 104 -5.93 -7.02 2.78
C ARG A 104 -6.45 -5.60 2.58
N SER A 105 -6.97 -4.98 3.64
CA SER A 105 -7.50 -3.63 3.57
C SER A 105 -6.43 -2.64 3.09
N GLU A 106 -5.19 -2.83 3.53
CA GLU A 106 -4.05 -2.04 3.04
C GLU A 106 -3.71 -2.34 1.58
N LEU A 107 -3.67 -3.62 1.18
CA LEU A 107 -3.44 -3.98 -0.23
C LEU A 107 -4.53 -3.43 -1.16
N THR A 108 -5.80 -3.45 -0.72
CA THR A 108 -6.92 -2.88 -1.46
C THR A 108 -6.77 -1.36 -1.56
N ALA A 109 -6.35 -0.68 -0.48
CA ALA A 109 -6.09 0.76 -0.51
C ALA A 109 -5.00 1.12 -1.53
N ILE A 110 -3.89 0.36 -1.55
CA ILE A 110 -2.80 0.54 -2.50
C ILE A 110 -3.26 0.29 -3.94
N SER A 111 -3.95 -0.82 -4.20
CA SER A 111 -4.46 -1.17 -5.53
C SER A 111 -5.40 -0.10 -6.08
N GLU A 112 -6.33 0.38 -5.26
CA GLU A 112 -7.28 1.42 -5.65
C GLU A 112 -6.58 2.76 -5.86
N ALA A 113 -5.62 3.11 -5.00
CA ALA A 113 -4.87 4.36 -5.13
C ALA A 113 -4.05 4.41 -6.43
N LEU A 114 -3.44 3.29 -6.81
CA LEU A 114 -2.72 3.16 -8.08
C LEU A 114 -3.67 3.24 -9.27
N SER A 115 -4.86 2.65 -9.18
CA SER A 115 -5.88 2.75 -10.22
C SER A 115 -6.33 4.21 -10.42
N LEU A 116 -6.61 4.92 -9.32
CA LEU A 116 -6.92 6.34 -9.34
C LEU A 116 -5.77 7.20 -9.88
N ALA A 117 -4.52 6.86 -9.55
CA ALA A 117 -3.34 7.54 -10.05
C ALA A 117 -3.18 7.41 -11.57
N LEU A 118 -3.56 6.28 -12.14
CA LEU A 118 -3.55 6.06 -13.60
C LEU A 118 -4.67 6.83 -14.31
N ASP A 119 -5.82 6.99 -13.65
CA ASP A 119 -6.95 7.76 -14.19
C ASP A 119 -6.75 9.28 -14.08
N ILE A 120 -5.99 9.74 -13.09
CA ILE A 120 -5.51 11.12 -13.06
C ILE A 120 -4.61 11.29 -14.27
N LYS A 121 -5.08 12.01 -15.30
CA LYS A 121 -4.22 12.57 -16.34
C LYS A 121 -3.17 13.46 -15.67
N VAL A 122 -2.07 12.88 -15.26
CA VAL A 122 -0.86 13.64 -14.95
C VAL A 122 -0.50 14.31 -16.27
N PRO A 123 -0.56 15.66 -16.38
CA PRO A 123 -0.16 16.32 -17.61
C PRO A 123 1.27 15.87 -17.91
N ASP A 124 1.49 15.40 -19.14
CA ASP A 124 2.77 14.91 -19.61
C ASP A 124 3.88 15.89 -19.19
N VAL A 125 4.94 15.35 -18.57
CA VAL A 125 6.13 16.09 -18.13
C VAL A 125 6.82 16.74 -19.32
#